data_AF-G9EL49-F1
#
_entry.id   AF-G9EL49-F1
#
_cell.length_a   1.000
_cell.length_b   1.000
_cell.length_c   1.000
_cell.angle_alpha   90.00
_cell.angle_beta   90.00
_cell.angle_gamma   90.00
#
_symmetry.space_group_name_H-M   'P 1'
#
loop_
_entity.id
_entity.type
_entity.pdbx_description
1 polymer ?
#
loop_
_entity_poly.entity_id
_entity_poly.type
_entity_poly.pdbx_seq_one_letter_code
_entity_poly.pdbx_strand_id
1 'polypeptide(L)'
;MSDLKIKAAKAALDYIENDSVVGVGTGSTVNFFIKELATIKHKIDACVSSSKATEALLRAAGIPVIDLNAVQDLPVYIDGADEVTVHGSMIKGGGGGSYARENCCPSSKTVYLHC
;
A
#
# COMPACT_ATOMS: atom_id res chain seq x y z
N MET A 1 11.06 15.06 -8.84
CA MET A 1 10.98 13.85 -7.98
C MET A 1 9.54 13.41 -7.73
N SER A 2 8.59 14.32 -7.52
CA SER A 2 7.17 13.97 -7.29
C SER A 2 6.50 13.22 -8.45
N ASP A 3 6.88 13.49 -9.70
CA ASP A 3 6.28 12.87 -10.89
C ASP A 3 6.49 11.36 -10.99
N LEU A 4 7.66 10.86 -10.58
CA LEU A 4 7.95 9.42 -10.60
C LEU A 4 7.11 8.69 -9.54
N LYS A 5 6.93 9.29 -8.36
CA LYS A 5 6.05 8.76 -7.29
C LYS A 5 4.60 8.67 -7.75
N ILE A 6 4.11 9.69 -8.45
CA ILE A 6 2.74 9.70 -8.99
C ILE A 6 2.57 8.63 -10.08
N LYS A 7 3.56 8.48 -10.98
CA LYS A 7 3.51 7.43 -12.00
C LYS A 7 3.48 6.03 -11.40
N ALA A 8 4.34 5.77 -10.40
CA ALA A 8 4.34 4.50 -9.68
C ALA A 8 2.99 4.25 -8.98
N ALA A 9 2.46 5.28 -8.29
CA ALA A 9 1.15 5.22 -7.64
C ALA A 9 0.01 4.88 -8.61
N LYS A 10 0.01 5.49 -9.81
CA LYS A 10 -1.00 5.20 -10.84
C LYS A 10 -0.88 3.79 -11.39
N ALA A 11 0.35 3.32 -11.65
CA ALA A 11 0.58 1.96 -12.12
C ALA A 11 0.11 0.90 -11.09
N ALA A 12 0.20 1.20 -9.79
CA ALA A 12 -0.30 0.30 -8.76
C ALA A 12 -1.83 0.16 -8.76
N LEU A 13 -2.58 1.12 -9.31
CA LEU A 13 -4.04 1.00 -9.42
C LEU A 13 -4.47 -0.15 -10.35
N ASP A 14 -3.64 -0.51 -11.32
CA ASP A 14 -3.94 -1.58 -12.29
C ASP A 14 -3.96 -2.98 -11.63
N TYR A 15 -3.44 -3.10 -10.41
CA TYR A 15 -3.43 -4.34 -9.63
C TYR A 15 -4.62 -4.46 -8.68
N ILE A 16 -5.50 -3.45 -8.63
CA ILE A 16 -6.65 -3.43 -7.73
C ILE A 16 -7.84 -4.08 -8.42
N GLU A 17 -8.31 -5.15 -7.81
CA GLU A 17 -9.52 -5.85 -8.24
C GLU A 17 -10.77 -5.19 -7.64
N ASN A 18 -11.90 -5.25 -8.34
CA ASN A 18 -13.15 -4.71 -7.84
C ASN A 18 -13.62 -5.48 -6.59
N ASP A 19 -14.28 -4.79 -5.67
CA ASP A 19 -14.83 -5.32 -4.41
C ASP A 19 -13.79 -6.04 -3.54
N SER A 20 -12.50 -5.68 -3.72
CA SER A 20 -11.39 -6.27 -2.98
C SER A 20 -11.00 -5.45 -1.75
N VAL A 21 -10.35 -6.13 -0.79
CA VAL A 21 -9.65 -5.47 0.31
C VAL A 21 -8.21 -5.20 -0.11
N VAL A 22 -7.76 -3.95 0.05
CA VAL A 22 -6.41 -3.52 -0.35
C VAL A 22 -5.54 -3.27 0.87
N GLY A 23 -4.39 -3.94 0.93
CA GLY A 23 -3.38 -3.67 1.93
C GLY A 23 -2.53 -2.46 1.55
N VAL A 24 -2.32 -1.55 2.50
CA VAL A 24 -1.60 -0.29 2.28
C VAL A 24 -0.47 -0.14 3.29
N GLY A 25 0.72 0.07 2.74
CA GLY A 25 1.98 0.24 3.43
C GLY A 25 2.20 1.62 4.01
N THR A 26 3.46 1.99 4.22
CA THR A 26 3.83 3.32 4.75
C THR A 26 4.92 3.94 3.89
N GLY A 27 4.86 5.25 3.68
CA GLY A 27 5.94 5.98 3.03
C GLY A 27 5.48 7.15 2.17
N SER A 28 6.42 7.99 1.76
CA SER A 28 6.12 9.18 0.96
C SER A 28 5.51 8.86 -0.41
N THR A 29 5.88 7.73 -1.03
CA THR A 29 5.27 7.26 -2.29
C THR A 29 3.87 6.70 -2.07
N VAL A 30 3.65 5.98 -0.97
CA VAL A 30 2.32 5.46 -0.58
C VAL A 30 1.33 6.61 -0.36
N ASN A 31 1.76 7.76 0.15
CA ASN A 31 0.89 8.92 0.30
C ASN A 31 0.32 9.43 -1.04
N PHE A 32 1.07 9.29 -2.14
CA PHE A 32 0.53 9.58 -3.48
C PHE A 32 -0.44 8.50 -3.93
N PHE A 33 -0.13 7.23 -3.66
CA PHE A 33 -1.04 6.13 -3.93
C PHE A 33 -2.38 6.28 -3.21
N ILE A 34 -2.41 6.68 -1.94
CA ILE A 34 -3.68 6.92 -1.20
C ILE A 34 -4.54 7.98 -1.90
N LYS A 35 -3.93 9.03 -2.47
CA LYS A 35 -4.66 10.08 -3.20
C LYS A 35 -5.28 9.53 -4.49
N GLU A 36 -4.53 8.72 -5.23
CA GLU A 36 -5.00 8.09 -6.46
C GLU A 36 -6.06 7.02 -6.14
N LEU A 37 -5.88 6.23 -5.08
CA LEU A 37 -6.83 5.23 -4.60
C LEU A 37 -8.17 5.86 -4.23
N ALA A 38 -8.15 7.05 -3.64
CA ALA A 38 -9.37 7.79 -3.30
C ALA A 38 -10.26 8.08 -4.53
N THR A 39 -9.69 8.17 -5.72
CA THR A 39 -10.44 8.40 -6.98
C THR A 39 -11.24 7.17 -7.40
N ILE A 40 -10.77 5.97 -7.02
CA ILE A 40 -11.41 4.69 -7.33
C ILE A 40 -11.98 4.00 -6.09
N LYS A 41 -12.16 4.72 -4.97
CA LYS A 41 -12.62 4.14 -3.70
C LYS A 41 -13.96 3.38 -3.78
N HIS A 42 -14.77 3.67 -4.79
CA HIS A 42 -16.03 3.00 -5.07
C HIS A 42 -15.86 1.59 -5.65
N LYS A 43 -14.63 1.20 -6.02
CA LYS A 43 -14.26 -0.12 -6.55
C LYS A 43 -13.66 -1.04 -5.49
N ILE A 44 -13.40 -0.55 -4.28
CA ILE A 44 -12.79 -1.35 -3.21
C ILE A 44 -13.76 -1.46 -2.06
N ASP A 45 -13.71 -2.57 -1.35
CA ASP A 45 -14.55 -2.79 -0.16
C ASP A 45 -13.95 -2.05 1.05
N ALA A 46 -12.66 -2.27 1.30
CA ALA A 46 -11.93 -1.63 2.38
C ALA A 46 -10.42 -1.64 2.17
N CYS A 47 -9.70 -0.93 3.04
CA CYS A 47 -8.26 -1.01 3.16
C CYS A 47 -7.82 -1.57 4.52
N VAL A 48 -6.65 -2.21 4.52
CA VAL A 48 -5.90 -2.54 5.73
C VAL A 48 -4.62 -1.70 5.75
N SER A 49 -4.30 -1.09 6.88
CA SER A 49 -3.11 -0.26 7.02
C SER A 49 -2.01 -0.96 7.83
N SER A 50 -0.74 -0.75 7.48
CA SER A 50 0.40 -1.17 8.32
C SER A 50 0.84 -0.14 9.38
N SER A 51 0.28 1.07 9.36
CA SER A 51 0.62 2.09 10.36
C SER A 51 -0.56 3.01 10.70
N LYS A 52 -0.54 3.59 11.90
CA LYS A 52 -1.54 4.59 12.32
C LYS A 52 -1.53 5.84 11.43
N ALA A 53 -0.38 6.19 10.88
CA ALA A 53 -0.23 7.33 9.98
C ALA A 53 -0.96 7.08 8.64
N THR A 54 -0.73 5.91 8.03
CA THR A 54 -1.44 5.50 6.81
C THR A 54 -2.94 5.36 7.04
N GLU A 55 -3.35 4.81 8.18
CA GLU A 55 -4.78 4.68 8.54
C GLU A 55 -5.46 6.06 8.60
N ALA A 56 -4.83 7.05 9.25
CA ALA A 56 -5.38 8.40 9.33
C ALA A 56 -5.55 9.03 7.94
N LEU A 57 -4.61 8.79 7.02
CA LEU A 57 -4.69 9.30 5.65
C LEU A 57 -5.81 8.63 4.84
N LEU A 58 -5.96 7.30 4.96
CA LEU A 58 -7.05 6.56 4.31
C LEU A 58 -8.42 7.03 4.80
N ARG A 59 -8.58 7.17 6.12
CA ARG A 59 -9.82 7.69 6.72
C ARG A 59 -10.11 9.13 6.28
N ALA A 60 -9.09 9.99 6.24
CA ALA A 60 -9.22 11.36 5.75
C ALA A 60 -9.61 11.44 4.26
N ALA A 61 -9.19 10.45 3.45
CA ALA A 61 -9.62 10.30 2.05
C ALA A 61 -11.04 9.71 1.90
N GLY A 62 -11.68 9.35 3.01
CA GLY A 62 -13.01 8.72 3.03
C GLY A 62 -12.99 7.28 2.49
N ILE A 63 -11.90 6.56 2.72
CA ILE A 63 -11.74 5.14 2.39
C ILE A 63 -12.00 4.32 3.68
N PRO A 64 -12.85 3.28 3.64
CA PRO A 64 -13.06 2.40 4.78
C PRO A 64 -11.76 1.70 5.19
N VAL A 65 -11.46 1.66 6.49
CA VAL A 65 -10.31 0.93 7.02
C VAL A 65 -10.77 -0.10 8.03
N ILE A 66 -10.37 -1.35 7.81
CA ILE A 66 -10.67 -2.50 8.65
C ILE A 66 -9.40 -3.10 9.26
N ASP A 67 -9.58 -3.80 10.37
CA ASP A 67 -8.48 -4.47 11.06
C ASP A 67 -7.99 -5.68 10.25
N LEU A 68 -6.67 -5.89 10.22
CA LEU A 68 -6.08 -7.02 9.50
C LEU A 68 -6.65 -8.37 9.99
N ASN A 69 -6.95 -8.50 11.29
CA ASN A 69 -7.49 -9.73 11.86
C ASN A 69 -8.93 -10.01 11.40
N ALA A 70 -9.63 -9.02 10.86
CA ALA A 70 -10.98 -9.18 10.30
C ALA A 70 -10.95 -9.61 8.82
N VAL A 71 -9.77 -9.64 8.20
CA VAL A 71 -9.61 -9.93 6.77
C VAL A 71 -9.20 -11.38 6.58
N GLN A 72 -10.02 -12.11 5.83
CA GLN A 72 -9.74 -13.50 5.46
C GLN A 72 -8.87 -13.60 4.21
N ASP A 73 -9.07 -12.68 3.26
CA ASP A 73 -8.31 -12.63 2.02
C ASP A 73 -7.85 -11.20 1.71
N LEU A 74 -6.58 -11.07 1.38
CA LEU A 74 -5.93 -9.82 1.06
C LEU A 74 -5.22 -9.99 -0.29
N PRO A 75 -5.91 -9.82 -1.43
CA PRO A 75 -5.37 -10.17 -2.73
C PRO A 75 -4.14 -9.34 -3.09
N VAL A 76 -4.09 -8.08 -2.62
CA VAL A 76 -3.01 -7.15 -2.94
C VAL A 76 -2.53 -6.34 -1.72
N TYR A 77 -1.21 -6.17 -1.61
CA TYR A 77 -0.57 -5.29 -0.63
C TYR A 77 0.36 -4.30 -1.34
N ILE A 78 0.10 -2.99 -1.20
CA ILE A 78 0.86 -1.92 -1.84
C ILE A 78 1.77 -1.24 -0.81
N ASP A 79 3.08 -1.26 -1.01
CA ASP A 79 4.04 -0.66 -0.07
C ASP A 79 5.15 0.12 -0.76
N GLY A 80 5.76 1.06 -0.04
CA GLY A 80 6.96 1.76 -0.49
C GLY A 80 8.22 0.94 -0.23
N ALA A 81 9.26 1.19 -1.02
CA ALA A 81 10.61 0.68 -0.76
C ALA A 81 11.66 1.73 -1.13
N ASP A 82 12.62 1.98 -0.24
CA ASP A 82 13.71 2.93 -0.45
C ASP A 82 14.74 2.34 -1.45
N GLU A 83 15.06 1.04 -1.31
CA GLU A 83 15.88 0.29 -2.27
C GLU A 83 15.26 -1.08 -2.55
N VAL A 84 15.11 -1.41 -3.83
CA VAL A 84 14.65 -2.72 -4.31
C VAL A 84 15.73 -3.28 -5.23
N THR A 85 16.30 -4.42 -4.86
CA THR A 85 17.21 -5.14 -5.75
C THR A 85 16.40 -5.93 -6.77
N VAL A 86 17.01 -6.23 -7.94
CA VAL A 86 16.40 -7.05 -8.99
C VAL A 86 16.00 -8.47 -8.54
N HIS A 87 16.54 -8.93 -7.41
CA HIS A 87 16.24 -10.21 -6.79
C HIS A 87 15.10 -10.13 -5.74
N GLY A 88 14.46 -8.98 -5.58
CA GLY A 88 13.40 -8.78 -4.59
C GLY A 88 13.89 -8.60 -3.15
N SER A 89 15.20 -8.56 -2.91
CA SER A 89 15.75 -8.12 -1.62
C SER A 89 15.57 -6.61 -1.46
N MET A 90 15.15 -6.18 -0.28
CA MET A 90 14.78 -4.78 -0.04
C MET A 90 15.46 -4.20 1.21
N ILE A 91 15.76 -2.90 1.14
CA ILE A 91 16.04 -2.07 2.31
C ILE A 91 14.85 -1.11 2.48
N LYS A 92 14.19 -1.20 3.63
CA LYS A 92 13.15 -0.27 4.10
C LYS A 92 13.78 0.51 5.25
N GLY A 93 14.09 1.80 5.07
CA GLY A 93 14.99 2.44 6.02
C GLY A 93 15.40 3.89 5.75
N GLY A 94 14.50 4.75 5.30
CA GLY A 94 14.70 6.23 5.35
C GLY A 94 13.99 6.93 6.53
N GLY A 95 12.95 6.32 7.10
CA GLY A 95 12.08 6.98 8.09
C GLY A 95 11.66 6.06 9.23
N GLY A 96 12.57 5.75 10.16
CA GLY A 96 12.26 5.34 11.55
C GLY A 96 11.34 4.14 11.82
N GLY A 97 10.89 3.36 10.82
CA GLY A 97 9.84 2.36 10.99
C GLY A 97 10.12 1.05 10.28
N SER A 98 10.43 0.04 11.09
CA SER A 98 10.16 -1.39 10.88
C SER A 98 10.76 -2.07 9.64
N TYR A 99 11.99 -2.57 9.84
CA TYR A 99 12.49 -3.75 9.15
C TYR A 99 11.70 -4.97 9.68
N ALA A 100 10.52 -5.23 9.12
CA ALA A 100 9.89 -6.54 9.28
C ALA A 100 10.25 -7.36 8.04
N ARG A 101 11.09 -8.37 8.26
CA ARG A 101 11.06 -9.55 7.41
C ARG A 101 9.63 -10.09 7.42
N GLU A 102 9.28 -10.79 6.36
CA GLU A 102 8.06 -11.57 6.17
C GLU A 102 6.72 -10.82 6.12
N ASN A 103 6.27 -10.65 4.88
CA ASN A 103 4.91 -10.91 4.42
C ASN A 103 3.91 -11.30 5.53
N CYS A 104 3.18 -10.31 6.08
CA CYS A 104 2.17 -10.56 7.11
C CYS A 104 0.99 -11.42 6.57
N CYS A 105 0.87 -11.56 5.24
CA CYS A 105 -0.11 -12.41 4.59
C CYS A 105 0.59 -13.25 3.50
N PRO A 106 0.92 -14.54 3.74
CA PRO A 106 1.68 -15.35 2.78
C PRO A 106 0.99 -15.53 1.41
N SER A 107 -0.31 -15.27 1.29
CA SER A 107 -1.09 -15.39 0.05
C SER A 107 -1.25 -14.09 -0.74
N SER A 108 -0.88 -12.92 -0.20
CA SER A 108 -1.13 -11.64 -0.88
C SER A 108 -0.11 -11.37 -1.98
N LYS A 109 -0.55 -10.87 -3.14
CA LYS A 109 0.35 -10.29 -4.13
C LYS A 109 0.87 -8.96 -3.60
N THR A 110 2.16 -8.88 -3.32
CA THR A 110 2.76 -7.61 -2.90
C THR A 110 3.26 -6.82 -4.11
N VAL A 111 2.82 -5.57 -4.24
CA VAL A 111 3.26 -4.62 -5.26
C VAL A 111 4.06 -3.51 -4.58
N TYR A 112 5.27 -3.27 -5.07
CA TYR A 112 6.18 -2.27 -4.50
C TYR A 112 6.19 -1.00 -5.33
N LEU A 113 6.00 0.13 -4.64
CA LEU A 113 6.12 1.47 -5.19
C LEU A 113 7.57 1.95 -5.03
N HIS A 114 8.37 1.76 -6.09
CA HIS A 114 9.71 2.31 -6.21
C HIS A 114 9.70 3.61 -7.03
N CYS A 115 10.46 4.61 -6.60
CA CYS A 115 10.61 5.92 -7.26
C CYS A 115 12.05 6.37 -7.21
#